data_AF-A0A1V1WT04-F1
#
_entry.id   AF-A0A1V1WT04-F1
#
_cell.length_a   1.000
_cell.length_b   1.000
_cell.length_c   1.000
_cell.angle_alpha   90.00
_cell.angle_beta   90.00
_cell.angle_gamma   90.00
#
_symmetry.space_group_name_H-M   'P 1'
#
loop_
_entity.id
_entity.type
_entity.pdbx_description
1 polymer ?
#
loop_
_entity_poly.entity_id
_entity_poly.type
_entity_poly.pdbx_seq_one_letter_code
_entity_poly.pdbx_strand_id
1 'polypeptide(L)'
;MYDSQKISGNKAVTLLEQAQKDRIIVTMHLLGKNYERLTIITQIYTKNGITQLAIDKPGDFDKVAESLEERKIRFEFTGKDKLHYLFRTLGGEVSGNEIFVPFPEFIERIQRRQQYRLEPPVGTRMHFAHSLDRHEMTILNVSQGGALICHVKGNPRKPTLQADNHLRGLSIVFPSDEETLKVNVLEAVVKRVTKDPHTNHDRYALQFVQLSKTESKTMAALIQRFEREFLRKRQLLDH
;
A
#
# COMPACT_ATOMS: atom_id res chain seq x y z
N MET A 1 -3.14 15.42 3.81
CA MET A 1 -4.34 14.85 4.43
C MET A 1 -4.77 13.64 3.63
N TYR A 2 -4.94 12.49 4.29
CA TYR A 2 -5.56 11.33 3.65
C TYR A 2 -7.06 11.54 3.62
N ASP A 3 -7.70 11.17 2.53
CA ASP A 3 -9.16 11.15 2.49
C ASP A 3 -9.62 9.87 3.20
N SER A 4 -10.45 10.02 4.22
CA SER A 4 -10.98 8.92 5.03
C SER A 4 -12.50 8.93 4.93
N GLN A 5 -13.06 7.90 4.32
CA GLN A 5 -14.50 7.69 4.25
C GLN A 5 -14.94 6.78 5.39
N LYS A 6 -16.01 7.15 6.11
CA LYS A 6 -16.65 6.27 7.08
C LYS A 6 -17.68 5.38 6.39
N ILE A 7 -17.61 4.08 6.66
CA ILE A 7 -18.55 3.05 6.18
C ILE A 7 -19.30 2.51 7.40
N SER A 8 -20.63 2.53 7.37
CA SER A 8 -21.50 2.07 8.48
C SER A 8 -22.70 1.27 7.97
N GLY A 9 -23.45 0.67 8.91
CA GLY A 9 -24.65 -0.13 8.62
C GLY A 9 -24.36 -1.35 7.73
N ASN A 10 -25.30 -1.70 6.85
CA ASN A 10 -25.20 -2.89 5.99
C ASN A 10 -23.92 -2.93 5.15
N LYS A 11 -23.38 -1.78 4.73
CA LYS A 11 -22.12 -1.73 3.97
C LYS A 11 -20.93 -2.19 4.79
N ALA A 12 -20.90 -1.88 6.09
CA ALA A 12 -19.86 -2.35 6.99
C ALA A 12 -19.98 -3.86 7.23
N VAL A 13 -21.21 -4.37 7.35
CA VAL A 13 -21.50 -5.80 7.49
C VAL A 13 -20.98 -6.56 6.29
N THR A 14 -21.40 -6.19 5.08
CA THR A 14 -20.93 -6.84 3.84
C THR A 14 -19.41 -6.79 3.68
N LEU A 15 -18.77 -5.68 4.05
CA LEU A 15 -17.32 -5.56 3.99
C LEU A 15 -16.61 -6.55 4.92
N LEU A 16 -17.06 -6.69 6.16
CA LEU A 16 -16.46 -7.61 7.13
C LEU A 16 -16.80 -9.07 6.83
N GLU A 17 -18.01 -9.36 6.34
CA GLU A 17 -18.38 -10.69 5.84
C GLU A 17 -17.47 -11.12 4.68
N GLN A 18 -17.20 -10.20 3.75
CA GLN A 18 -16.29 -10.47 2.65
C GLN A 18 -14.86 -10.71 3.16
N ALA A 19 -14.38 -9.89 4.11
CA ALA A 19 -13.06 -10.06 4.72
C ALA A 19 -12.93 -11.41 5.45
N GLN A 20 -14.00 -11.85 6.13
CA GLN A 20 -14.09 -13.14 6.81
C GLN A 20 -14.09 -14.30 5.80
N LYS A 21 -14.98 -14.25 4.80
CA LYS A 21 -15.09 -15.28 3.74
C LYS A 21 -13.78 -15.48 2.98
N ASP A 22 -13.08 -14.38 2.69
CA ASP A 22 -11.80 -14.41 1.98
C ASP A 22 -10.59 -14.69 2.89
N ARG A 23 -10.81 -14.84 4.21
CA ARG A 23 -9.76 -15.01 5.22
C ARG A 23 -8.66 -13.95 5.10
N ILE A 24 -9.07 -12.69 4.91
CA ILE A 24 -8.14 -11.56 4.82
C ILE A 24 -7.37 -11.44 6.13
N ILE A 25 -6.04 -11.32 6.02
CA ILE A 25 -5.18 -11.06 7.17
C ILE A 25 -5.48 -9.66 7.72
N VAL A 26 -5.75 -9.61 9.01
CA VAL A 26 -6.01 -8.40 9.77
C VAL A 26 -4.85 -8.17 10.74
N THR A 27 -4.31 -6.96 10.76
CA THR A 27 -3.38 -6.52 11.79
C THR A 27 -4.18 -6.01 12.98
N MET A 28 -4.00 -6.65 14.13
CA MET A 28 -4.59 -6.25 15.41
C MET A 28 -3.55 -5.48 16.23
N HIS A 29 -3.95 -4.31 16.74
CA HIS A 29 -3.19 -3.51 17.69
C HIS A 29 -3.98 -3.37 18.99
N LEU A 30 -3.32 -3.67 20.11
CA LEU A 30 -3.87 -3.38 21.44
C LEU A 30 -3.33 -2.03 21.90
N LEU A 31 -4.17 -1.01 21.88
CA LEU A 31 -3.78 0.37 22.15
C LEU A 31 -3.39 0.55 23.63
N GLY A 32 -2.37 1.37 23.88
CA GLY A 32 -1.76 1.51 25.21
C GLY A 32 -0.69 0.46 25.51
N LYS A 33 -0.48 -0.50 24.61
CA LYS A 33 0.64 -1.44 24.62
C LYS A 33 1.36 -1.40 23.27
N ASN A 34 2.64 -1.74 23.25
CA ASN A 34 3.37 -1.95 21.99
C ASN A 34 3.09 -3.38 21.48
N TYR A 35 1.82 -3.68 21.23
CA TYR A 35 1.36 -5.02 20.86
C TYR A 35 0.67 -4.99 19.51
N GLU A 36 1.24 -5.72 18.57
CA GLU A 36 0.77 -5.87 17.19
C GLU A 36 0.87 -7.34 16.79
N ARG A 37 -0.22 -7.92 16.29
CA ARG A 37 -0.26 -9.31 15.79
C ARG A 37 -1.11 -9.40 14.54
N LEU A 38 -0.79 -10.38 13.70
CA LEU A 38 -1.63 -10.77 12.58
C LEU A 38 -2.68 -11.77 13.08
N THR A 39 -3.91 -11.62 12.59
CA THR A 39 -5.07 -12.46 12.91
C THR A 39 -6.04 -12.45 11.72
N ILE A 40 -7.19 -13.11 11.86
CA ILE A 40 -8.30 -13.12 10.89
C ILE A 40 -9.63 -12.97 11.64
N ILE A 41 -10.64 -12.47 10.93
CA ILE A 41 -12.03 -12.60 11.38
C ILE A 41 -12.46 -14.03 11.09
N THR A 42 -12.73 -14.81 12.14
CA THR A 42 -13.16 -16.20 12.00
C THR A 42 -14.64 -16.27 11.69
N GLN A 43 -15.45 -15.52 12.42
CA GLN A 43 -16.91 -15.50 12.30
C GLN A 43 -17.52 -14.13 12.64
N ILE A 44 -18.75 -13.93 12.17
CA ILE A 44 -19.61 -12.80 12.53
C ILE A 44 -20.89 -13.39 13.10
N TYR A 45 -21.18 -13.09 14.36
CA TYR A 45 -22.33 -13.61 15.08
C TYR A 45 -23.36 -12.52 15.28
N THR A 46 -24.63 -12.84 15.02
CA THR A 46 -25.76 -11.98 15.39
C THR A 46 -26.67 -12.74 16.33
N LYS A 47 -26.80 -12.27 17.57
CA LYS A 47 -27.70 -12.85 18.58
C LYS A 47 -28.47 -11.75 19.29
N ASN A 48 -29.79 -11.89 19.37
CA ASN A 48 -30.69 -10.92 20.01
C ASN A 48 -30.49 -9.48 19.49
N GLY A 49 -30.19 -9.32 18.20
CA GLY A 49 -29.93 -8.01 17.58
C GLY A 49 -28.54 -7.43 17.86
N ILE A 50 -27.72 -8.08 18.69
CA ILE A 50 -26.34 -7.68 18.93
C ILE A 50 -25.43 -8.46 17.98
N THR A 51 -24.66 -7.72 17.18
CA THR A 51 -23.66 -8.30 16.29
C THR A 51 -22.28 -8.25 16.95
N GLN A 52 -21.54 -9.34 16.88
CA GLN A 52 -20.17 -9.46 17.38
C GLN A 52 -19.27 -10.09 16.32
N LEU A 53 -18.00 -9.73 16.34
CA LEU A 53 -16.97 -10.36 15.53
C LEU A 53 -16.19 -11.33 16.42
N ALA A 54 -15.95 -12.54 15.92
CA ALA A 54 -14.96 -13.43 16.49
C ALA A 54 -13.66 -13.34 15.68
N ILE A 55 -12.57 -13.18 16.42
CA ILE A 55 -11.23 -12.96 15.89
C ILE A 55 -10.33 -14.07 16.42
N ASP A 56 -9.48 -14.63 15.55
CA ASP A 56 -8.50 -15.65 15.96
C ASP A 56 -7.53 -15.07 16.99
N LYS A 57 -7.42 -15.69 18.16
CA LYS A 57 -6.63 -15.16 19.27
C LYS A 57 -5.15 -15.49 19.10
N PRO A 58 -4.25 -14.49 18.99
CA PRO A 58 -2.82 -14.76 19.03
C PRO A 58 -2.42 -15.38 20.38
N GLY A 59 -1.50 -16.34 20.37
CA GLY A 59 -1.19 -17.15 21.56
C GLY A 59 -0.64 -16.38 22.77
N ASP A 60 -0.13 -15.15 22.56
CA ASP A 60 0.40 -14.30 23.62
C ASP A 60 -0.54 -13.16 24.04
N PHE A 61 -1.76 -13.12 23.51
CA PHE A 61 -2.72 -12.05 23.76
C PHE A 61 -3.07 -11.87 25.24
N ASP A 62 -3.40 -12.97 25.93
CA ASP A 62 -3.90 -12.94 27.32
C ASP A 62 -2.92 -12.26 28.25
N LYS A 63 -1.63 -12.62 28.15
CA LYS A 63 -0.53 -12.06 28.95
C LYS A 63 -0.42 -10.54 28.84
N VAL A 64 -0.74 -10.00 27.67
CA VAL A 64 -0.64 -8.56 27.42
C VAL A 64 -1.94 -7.85 27.82
N ALA A 65 -3.09 -8.48 27.57
CA ALA A 65 -4.40 -7.92 27.80
C ALA A 65 -4.85 -7.93 29.27
N GLU A 66 -4.27 -8.79 30.12
CA GLU A 66 -4.50 -8.80 31.58
C GLU A 66 -4.15 -7.48 32.26
N SER A 67 -3.11 -6.80 31.76
CA SER A 67 -2.60 -5.56 32.34
C SER A 67 -3.36 -4.29 31.92
N LEU A 68 -4.55 -4.44 31.34
CA LEU A 68 -5.40 -3.35 30.85
C LEU A 68 -6.80 -3.42 31.46
N GLU A 69 -7.21 -2.37 32.15
CA GLU A 69 -8.59 -2.20 32.64
C GLU A 69 -9.59 -2.07 31.49
N GLU A 70 -9.20 -1.38 30.41
CA GLU A 70 -10.03 -1.15 29.24
C GLU A 70 -9.27 -1.51 27.96
N ARG A 71 -9.74 -2.54 27.25
CA ARG A 71 -9.11 -3.05 26.04
C ARG A 71 -9.57 -2.24 24.84
N LYS A 72 -8.75 -1.30 24.39
CA LYS A 72 -8.97 -0.57 23.13
C LYS A 72 -8.23 -1.29 22.02
N ILE A 73 -8.96 -1.91 21.10
CA ILE A 73 -8.39 -2.71 20.03
C ILE A 73 -8.61 -2.00 18.69
N ARG A 74 -7.57 -1.91 17.88
CA ARG A 74 -7.61 -1.36 16.53
C ARG A 74 -7.26 -2.46 15.55
N PHE A 75 -8.08 -2.60 14.52
CA PHE A 75 -7.88 -3.57 13.46
C PHE A 75 -7.63 -2.84 12.15
N GLU A 76 -6.64 -3.30 11.39
CA GLU A 76 -6.29 -2.79 10.06
C GLU A 76 -6.22 -3.93 9.06
N PHE A 77 -6.77 -3.74 7.86
CA PHE A 77 -6.64 -4.72 6.78
C PHE A 77 -6.63 -4.05 5.42
N THR A 78 -6.19 -4.79 4.40
CA THR A 78 -6.26 -4.36 3.01
C THR A 78 -7.32 -5.19 2.29
N GLY A 79 -8.37 -4.54 1.80
CA GLY A 79 -9.44 -5.21 1.06
C GLY A 79 -8.97 -5.72 -0.30
N LYS A 80 -9.81 -6.51 -0.96
CA LYS A 80 -9.55 -6.99 -2.33
C LYS A 80 -9.39 -5.86 -3.34
N ASP A 81 -10.07 -4.74 -3.09
CA ASP A 81 -9.95 -3.49 -3.85
C ASP A 81 -8.62 -2.74 -3.62
N LYS A 82 -7.71 -3.32 -2.83
CA LYS A 82 -6.39 -2.80 -2.47
C LYS A 82 -6.44 -1.53 -1.62
N LEU A 83 -7.57 -1.29 -0.97
CA LEU A 83 -7.74 -0.15 -0.07
C LEU A 83 -7.53 -0.55 1.38
N HIS A 84 -7.00 0.39 2.14
CA HIS A 84 -6.75 0.20 3.56
C HIS A 84 -8.01 0.51 4.35
N TYR A 85 -8.40 -0.44 5.19
CA TYR A 85 -9.54 -0.31 6.08
C TYR A 85 -9.06 -0.39 7.51
N LEU A 86 -9.73 0.36 8.39
CA LEU A 86 -9.45 0.38 9.81
C LEU A 86 -10.75 0.48 10.59
N PHE A 87 -10.85 -0.24 11.69
CA PHE A 87 -11.91 -0.04 12.67
C PHE A 87 -11.37 -0.22 14.09
N ARG A 88 -12.14 0.28 15.06
CA ARG A 88 -11.78 0.25 16.47
C ARG A 88 -12.93 -0.35 17.26
N THR A 89 -12.57 -1.09 18.29
CA THR A 89 -13.51 -1.69 19.23
C THR A 89 -13.04 -1.43 20.66
N LEU A 90 -13.99 -1.50 21.58
CA LEU A 90 -13.77 -1.44 23.01
C LEU A 90 -14.15 -2.80 23.61
N GLY A 91 -13.32 -3.33 24.50
CA GLY A 91 -13.49 -4.67 25.05
C GLY A 91 -12.75 -5.73 24.25
N GLY A 92 -13.26 -6.96 24.26
CA GLY A 92 -12.57 -8.13 23.72
C GLY A 92 -12.61 -9.25 24.75
N GLU A 93 -13.74 -9.95 24.79
CA GLU A 93 -13.91 -11.12 25.65
C GLU A 93 -13.18 -12.30 25.02
N VAL A 94 -12.36 -12.98 25.81
CA VAL A 94 -11.62 -14.15 25.34
C VAL A 94 -12.40 -15.39 25.72
N SER A 95 -12.66 -16.26 24.75
CA SER A 95 -13.19 -17.59 25.00
C SER A 95 -12.50 -18.61 24.09
N GLY A 96 -11.79 -19.55 24.71
CA GLY A 96 -10.94 -20.51 23.99
C GLY A 96 -9.88 -19.81 23.15
N ASN A 97 -9.89 -20.07 21.84
CA ASN A 97 -8.96 -19.50 20.86
C ASN A 97 -9.54 -18.28 20.12
N GLU A 98 -10.64 -17.70 20.58
CA GLU A 98 -11.26 -16.55 19.94
C GLU A 98 -11.33 -15.34 20.87
N ILE A 99 -11.23 -14.15 20.27
CA ILE A 99 -11.53 -12.87 20.89
C ILE A 99 -12.84 -12.37 20.29
N PHE A 100 -13.85 -12.19 21.15
CA PHE A 100 -15.15 -11.65 20.79
C PHE A 100 -15.15 -10.15 21.01
N VAL A 101 -15.31 -9.40 19.93
CA VAL A 101 -15.38 -7.93 19.96
C VAL A 101 -16.73 -7.44 19.47
N PRO A 102 -17.25 -6.32 20.02
CA PRO A 102 -18.44 -5.68 19.47
C PRO A 102 -18.27 -5.35 17.98
N PHE A 103 -19.36 -5.43 17.22
CA PHE A 103 -19.34 -4.92 15.85
C PHE A 103 -19.03 -3.41 15.85
N PRO A 104 -18.13 -2.93 14.98
CA PRO A 104 -17.73 -1.52 14.99
C PRO A 104 -18.88 -0.61 14.53
N GLU A 105 -18.99 0.57 15.14
CA GLU A 105 -19.95 1.60 14.74
C GLU A 105 -19.72 2.04 13.27
N PHE A 106 -18.46 2.15 12.87
CA PHE A 106 -18.04 2.41 11.50
C PHE A 106 -16.66 1.82 11.21
N ILE A 107 -16.38 1.65 9.92
CA ILE A 107 -15.09 1.27 9.38
C ILE A 107 -14.57 2.46 8.57
N GLU A 108 -13.34 2.88 8.83
CA GLU A 108 -12.64 3.90 8.06
C GLU A 108 -12.01 3.25 6.83
N ARG A 109 -12.38 3.74 5.65
CA ARG A 109 -11.69 3.44 4.39
C ARG A 109 -10.70 4.56 4.11
N ILE A 110 -9.42 4.23 4.16
CA ILE A 110 -8.31 5.17 4.00
C ILE A 110 -7.76 5.08 2.59
N GLN A 111 -8.01 6.12 1.78
CA GLN A 111 -7.38 6.27 0.48
C GLN A 111 -6.02 6.94 0.65
N ARG A 112 -4.97 6.15 0.86
CA ARG A 112 -3.61 6.70 1.09
C ARG A 112 -2.97 7.32 -0.17
N ARG A 113 -3.46 7.03 -1.37
CA ARG A 113 -2.87 7.47 -2.64
C ARG A 113 -3.88 8.28 -3.44
N GLN A 114 -3.56 9.54 -3.70
CA GLN A 114 -4.37 10.41 -4.57
C GLN A 114 -4.16 10.12 -6.06
N GLN A 115 -3.12 9.38 -6.43
CA GLN A 115 -2.77 9.07 -7.81
C GLN A 115 -2.60 7.57 -8.00
N TYR A 116 -3.20 7.07 -9.08
CA TYR A 116 -3.06 5.69 -9.51
C TYR A 116 -1.60 5.40 -9.87
N ARG A 117 -1.11 4.23 -9.47
CA ARG A 117 0.24 3.74 -9.82
C ARG A 117 0.06 2.63 -10.83
N LEU A 118 0.78 2.73 -11.93
CA LEU A 118 0.86 1.66 -12.93
C LEU A 118 2.23 1.02 -12.89
N GLU A 119 2.26 -0.27 -13.19
CA GLU A 119 3.47 -0.92 -13.68
C GLU A 119 3.70 -0.42 -15.11
N PRO A 120 4.81 0.32 -15.37
CA PRO A 120 5.05 0.84 -16.69
C PRO A 120 5.50 -0.30 -17.63
N PRO A 121 5.55 -0.06 -18.96
CA PRO A 121 6.09 -1.02 -19.91
C PRO A 121 7.46 -1.57 -19.49
N VAL A 122 7.67 -2.87 -19.73
CA VAL A 122 8.93 -3.55 -19.43
C VAL A 122 10.07 -2.85 -20.16
N GLY A 123 11.13 -2.51 -19.44
CA GLY A 123 12.26 -1.74 -19.96
C GLY A 123 12.21 -0.25 -19.61
N THR A 124 11.18 0.22 -18.90
CA THR A 124 11.14 1.61 -18.40
C THR A 124 12.28 1.87 -17.41
N ARG A 125 13.10 2.90 -17.71
CA ARG A 125 14.30 3.26 -16.96
C ARG A 125 14.22 4.67 -16.40
N MET A 126 14.89 4.88 -15.27
CA MET A 126 15.17 6.19 -14.71
C MET A 126 16.68 6.44 -14.72
N HIS A 127 17.08 7.60 -15.22
CA HIS A 127 18.45 8.08 -15.23
C HIS A 127 18.57 9.31 -14.35
N PHE A 128 19.63 9.39 -13.56
CA PHE A 128 19.97 10.58 -12.76
C PHE A 128 21.45 10.59 -12.41
N ALA A 129 21.95 11.76 -12.01
CA ALA A 129 23.30 11.90 -11.46
C ALA A 129 23.22 11.95 -9.92
N HIS A 130 24.12 11.23 -9.25
CA HIS A 130 24.27 11.28 -7.80
C HIS A 130 25.71 10.93 -7.40
N SER A 131 26.30 11.73 -6.51
CA SER A 131 27.69 11.57 -6.06
C SER A 131 28.69 11.45 -7.21
N LEU A 132 28.57 12.35 -8.20
CA LEU A 132 29.36 12.43 -9.44
C LEU A 132 29.15 11.28 -10.45
N ASP A 133 28.45 10.22 -10.05
CA ASP A 133 28.13 9.10 -10.93
C ASP A 133 26.77 9.26 -11.62
N ARG A 134 26.68 8.74 -12.85
CA ARG A 134 25.40 8.55 -13.54
C ARG A 134 24.85 7.17 -13.21
N HIS A 135 23.60 7.14 -12.79
CA HIS A 135 22.90 5.92 -12.40
C HIS A 135 21.74 5.65 -13.35
N GLU A 136 21.54 4.37 -13.63
CA GLU A 136 20.36 3.86 -14.33
C GLU A 136 19.64 2.88 -13.40
N MET A 137 18.33 3.08 -13.25
CA MET A 137 17.48 2.29 -12.36
C MET A 137 16.24 1.81 -13.12
N THR A 138 15.75 0.62 -12.77
CA THR A 138 14.48 0.09 -13.27
C THR A 138 13.32 0.76 -12.53
N ILE A 139 12.28 1.17 -13.24
CA ILE A 139 11.03 1.62 -12.61
C ILE A 139 10.08 0.43 -12.45
N LEU A 140 9.70 0.16 -11.21
CA LEU A 140 8.74 -0.90 -10.85
C LEU A 140 7.30 -0.40 -10.90
N ASN A 141 7.06 0.84 -10.48
CA ASN A 141 5.78 1.51 -10.66
C ASN A 141 5.96 3.01 -10.72
N VAL A 142 5.03 3.70 -11.39
CA VAL A 142 5.05 5.15 -11.58
C VAL A 142 3.65 5.74 -11.42
N SER A 143 3.57 6.94 -10.87
CA SER A 143 2.42 7.83 -10.88
C SER A 143 2.87 9.24 -11.24
N GLN A 144 1.93 10.18 -11.40
CA GLN A 144 2.27 11.58 -11.74
C GLN A 144 3.17 12.26 -10.69
N GLY A 145 3.11 11.81 -9.43
CA GLY A 145 3.82 12.40 -8.30
C GLY A 145 4.95 11.54 -7.73
N GLY A 146 5.30 10.42 -8.34
CA GLY A 146 6.41 9.60 -7.86
C GLY A 146 6.62 8.29 -8.59
N ALA A 147 7.69 7.59 -8.22
CA ALA A 147 8.04 6.28 -8.76
C ALA A 147 8.66 5.38 -7.70
N LEU A 148 8.48 4.07 -7.83
CA LEU A 148 9.28 3.09 -7.12
C LEU A 148 10.35 2.56 -8.08
N ILE A 149 11.61 2.68 -7.70
CA ILE A 149 12.73 2.25 -8.52
C ILE A 149 13.55 1.17 -7.82
N CYS A 150 14.19 0.31 -8.59
CA CYS A 150 15.16 -0.65 -8.11
C CYS A 150 16.35 -0.72 -9.06
N HIS A 151 17.41 -1.33 -8.56
CA HIS A 151 18.66 -1.45 -9.29
C HIS A 151 18.54 -2.34 -10.55
N VAL A 152 19.24 -2.00 -11.62
CA VAL A 152 19.27 -2.80 -12.86
C VAL A 152 20.12 -4.04 -12.66
N LYS A 153 19.52 -5.23 -12.86
CA LYS A 153 20.21 -6.52 -12.71
C LYS A 153 21.52 -6.52 -13.53
N GLY A 154 22.64 -6.86 -12.87
CA GLY A 154 23.97 -6.95 -13.49
C GLY A 154 24.78 -5.65 -13.50
N ASN A 155 24.24 -4.50 -13.10
CA ASN A 155 25.01 -3.26 -13.04
C ASN A 155 25.82 -3.17 -11.71
N PRO A 156 27.15 -3.07 -11.71
CA PRO A 156 27.92 -3.02 -10.46
C PRO A 156 27.73 -1.69 -9.70
N ARG A 157 27.30 -0.62 -10.36
CA ARG A 157 27.15 0.71 -9.75
C ARG A 157 25.77 0.82 -9.11
N LYS A 158 25.75 0.74 -7.78
CA LYS A 158 24.55 0.97 -6.96
C LYS A 158 24.64 2.37 -6.34
N PRO A 159 23.63 3.22 -6.49
CA PRO A 159 23.61 4.49 -5.80
C PRO A 159 23.36 4.25 -4.30
N THR A 160 24.18 4.86 -3.44
CA THR A 160 23.94 4.86 -2.00
C THR A 160 22.91 5.93 -1.65
N LEU A 161 21.63 5.63 -1.86
CA LEU A 161 20.54 6.55 -1.53
C LEU A 161 19.96 6.26 -0.15
N GLN A 162 19.61 7.31 0.56
CA GLN A 162 18.92 7.30 1.85
C GLN A 162 17.62 8.10 1.79
N ALA A 163 16.76 7.91 2.78
CA ALA A 163 15.58 8.76 2.93
C ALA A 163 15.99 10.24 3.00
N ASP A 164 15.13 11.10 2.47
CA ASP A 164 15.30 12.55 2.32
C ASP A 164 16.46 13.00 1.42
N ASN A 165 17.13 12.08 0.70
CA ASN A 165 18.03 12.48 -0.37
C ASN A 165 17.26 13.15 -1.52
N HIS A 166 17.76 14.30 -1.96
CA HIS A 166 17.27 15.04 -3.12
C HIS A 166 18.03 14.60 -4.37
N LEU A 167 17.29 14.12 -5.37
CA LEU A 167 17.77 13.79 -6.69
C LEU A 167 17.34 14.88 -7.65
N ARG A 168 18.25 15.34 -8.51
CA ARG A 168 17.98 16.41 -9.47
C ARG A 168 18.28 15.98 -10.89
N GLY A 169 17.56 16.59 -11.84
CA GLY A 169 17.75 16.33 -13.27
C GLY A 169 17.52 14.87 -13.64
N LEU A 170 16.42 14.29 -13.14
CA LEU A 170 16.07 12.92 -13.46
C LEU A 170 15.38 12.85 -14.83
N SER A 171 15.64 11.77 -15.56
CA SER A 171 14.99 11.46 -16.82
C SER A 171 14.35 10.09 -16.71
N ILE A 172 13.05 10.00 -17.00
CA ILE A 172 12.32 8.74 -17.12
C ILE A 172 12.18 8.44 -18.60
N VAL A 173 12.56 7.24 -19.01
CA VAL A 173 12.50 6.77 -20.39
C VAL A 173 11.57 5.56 -20.43
N PHE A 174 10.47 5.70 -21.17
CA PHE A 174 9.52 4.64 -21.43
C PHE A 174 9.81 4.02 -22.81
N PRO A 175 9.93 2.70 -22.91
CA PRO A 175 10.11 2.04 -24.18
C PRO A 175 8.82 2.12 -25.00
N SER A 176 8.97 2.37 -26.29
CA SER A 176 7.90 2.34 -27.28
C SER A 176 8.50 1.99 -28.63
N ASP A 177 7.75 1.22 -29.44
CA ASP A 177 8.24 0.63 -30.69
C ASP A 177 8.55 1.67 -31.77
N GLU A 178 7.89 2.83 -31.70
CA GLU A 178 7.97 3.90 -32.71
C GLU A 178 8.80 5.10 -32.25
N GLU A 179 8.91 5.34 -30.93
CA GLU A 179 9.56 6.53 -30.38
C GLU A 179 10.03 6.32 -28.93
N THR A 180 11.13 6.99 -28.55
CA THR A 180 11.56 7.00 -27.15
C THR A 180 10.79 8.06 -26.37
N LEU A 181 9.84 7.62 -25.55
CA LEU A 181 9.01 8.51 -24.74
C LEU A 181 9.76 8.89 -23.47
N LYS A 182 9.97 10.20 -23.25
CA LYS A 182 10.78 10.69 -22.14
C LYS A 182 10.04 11.75 -21.32
N VAL A 183 10.19 11.66 -19.99
CA VAL A 183 9.72 12.66 -19.03
C VAL A 183 10.88 13.12 -18.16
N ASN A 184 11.09 14.43 -18.08
CA ASN A 184 12.11 15.04 -17.22
C ASN A 184 11.52 15.48 -15.88
N VAL A 185 12.11 15.01 -14.79
CA VAL A 185 11.77 15.42 -13.42
C VAL A 185 12.91 16.30 -12.90
N LEU A 186 12.62 17.56 -12.59
CA LEU A 186 13.64 18.51 -12.13
C LEU A 186 14.19 18.10 -10.76
N GLU A 187 13.30 17.71 -9.84
CA GLU A 187 13.67 17.27 -8.51
C GLU A 187 12.73 16.19 -7.97
N ALA A 188 13.33 15.18 -7.34
CA ALA A 188 12.64 14.13 -6.62
C ALA A 188 13.32 13.88 -5.26
N VAL A 189 12.53 13.48 -4.26
CA VAL A 189 13.03 13.14 -2.93
C VAL A 189 12.80 11.67 -2.64
N VAL A 190 13.83 10.99 -2.13
CA VAL A 190 13.73 9.62 -1.66
C VAL A 190 12.90 9.61 -0.37
N LYS A 191 11.68 9.06 -0.40
CA LYS A 191 10.81 9.00 0.79
C LYS A 191 11.02 7.78 1.65
N ARG A 192 11.50 6.69 1.06
CA ARG A 192 11.87 5.47 1.81
C ARG A 192 12.80 4.60 0.99
N VAL A 193 13.60 3.83 1.71
CA VAL A 193 14.40 2.73 1.18
C VAL A 193 13.88 1.45 1.82
N THR A 194 13.57 0.45 1.01
CA THR A 194 13.06 -0.85 1.48
C THR A 194 13.80 -1.96 0.77
N LYS A 195 14.08 -3.05 1.47
CA LYS A 195 14.63 -4.25 0.83
C LYS A 195 13.53 -5.09 0.23
N ASP A 196 13.81 -5.62 -0.95
CA ASP A 196 13.04 -6.73 -1.52
C ASP A 196 13.26 -7.99 -0.67
N PRO A 197 12.20 -8.63 -0.14
CA PRO A 197 12.36 -9.77 0.76
C PRO A 197 12.89 -11.04 0.07
N HIS A 198 12.74 -11.15 -1.25
CA HIS A 198 13.17 -12.33 -2.01
C HIS A 198 14.59 -12.16 -2.55
N THR A 199 14.91 -10.96 -3.03
CA THR A 199 16.18 -10.70 -3.72
C THR A 199 17.18 -9.93 -2.85
N ASN A 200 16.74 -9.36 -1.73
CA ASN A 200 17.54 -8.50 -0.84
C ASN A 200 18.09 -7.23 -1.52
N HIS A 201 17.57 -6.89 -2.71
CA HIS A 201 17.91 -5.64 -3.41
C HIS A 201 17.14 -4.45 -2.83
N ASP A 202 17.80 -3.30 -2.79
CA ASP A 202 17.16 -2.06 -2.35
C ASP A 202 16.16 -1.55 -3.40
N ARG A 203 15.01 -1.11 -2.90
CA ARG A 203 13.95 -0.42 -3.64
C ARG A 203 13.78 0.97 -3.03
N TYR A 204 13.75 1.98 -3.88
CA TYR A 204 13.69 3.39 -3.48
C TYR A 204 12.36 3.98 -3.92
N ALA A 205 11.56 4.47 -2.98
CA ALA A 205 10.33 5.18 -3.31
C ALA A 205 10.64 6.68 -3.42
N LEU A 206 10.43 7.24 -4.60
CA LEU A 206 10.67 8.63 -4.92
C LEU A 206 9.35 9.40 -4.96
N GLN A 207 9.36 10.61 -4.41
CA GLN A 207 8.31 11.61 -4.64
C GLN A 207 8.85 12.69 -5.58
N PHE A 208 8.14 13.00 -6.65
CA PHE A 208 8.47 14.11 -7.52
C PHE A 208 8.05 15.40 -6.84
N VAL A 209 9.02 16.27 -6.55
CA VAL A 209 8.78 17.56 -5.86
C VAL A 209 8.69 18.68 -6.88
N GLN A 210 9.47 18.59 -7.96
CA GLN A 210 9.46 19.59 -9.02
C GLN A 210 9.33 18.92 -10.39
N LEU A 211 8.17 19.09 -11.01
CA LEU A 211 7.84 18.66 -12.35
C LEU A 211 7.24 19.84 -13.11
N SER A 212 7.75 20.16 -14.30
CA SER A 212 7.20 21.27 -15.08
C SER A 212 5.75 20.97 -15.49
N LYS A 213 4.95 21.99 -15.77
CA LYS A 213 3.54 21.78 -16.21
C LYS A 213 3.46 20.92 -17.48
N THR A 214 4.39 21.10 -18.42
CA THR A 214 4.47 20.33 -19.66
C THR A 214 4.84 18.87 -19.39
N GLU A 215 5.84 18.64 -18.55
CA GLU A 215 6.29 17.29 -18.17
C GLU A 215 5.22 16.56 -17.35
N SER A 216 4.49 17.27 -16.49
CA SER A 216 3.36 16.74 -15.73
C SER A 216 2.21 16.31 -16.63
N LYS A 217 1.85 17.13 -17.63
CA LYS A 217 0.85 16.75 -18.66
C LYS A 217 1.31 15.54 -19.47
N THR A 218 2.58 15.49 -19.85
CA THR A 218 3.16 14.37 -20.60
C THR A 218 3.11 13.08 -19.77
N MET A 219 3.55 13.13 -18.52
CA MET A 219 3.46 12.02 -17.58
C MET A 219 2.01 11.55 -17.40
N ALA A 220 1.06 12.47 -17.25
CA ALA A 220 -0.36 12.14 -17.13
C ALA A 220 -0.90 11.41 -18.37
N ALA A 221 -0.57 11.89 -19.58
CA ALA A 221 -0.99 11.28 -20.83
C ALA A 221 -0.41 9.86 -21.01
N LEU A 222 0.87 9.67 -20.67
CA LEU A 222 1.54 8.37 -20.71
C LEU A 222 0.91 7.38 -19.73
N ILE A 223 0.69 7.79 -18.49
CA ILE A 223 0.00 6.98 -17.46
C ILE A 223 -1.36 6.52 -17.97
N GLN A 224 -2.19 7.43 -18.51
CA GLN A 224 -3.50 7.08 -19.05
C GLN A 224 -3.40 6.15 -20.27
N ARG A 225 -2.40 6.33 -21.13
CA ARG A 225 -2.17 5.43 -22.28
C ARG A 225 -1.88 4.00 -21.80
N PHE A 226 -0.95 3.84 -20.87
CA PHE A 226 -0.58 2.53 -20.35
C PHE A 226 -1.72 1.86 -19.57
N GLU A 227 -2.54 2.64 -18.86
CA GLU A 227 -3.75 2.13 -18.21
C GLU A 227 -4.72 1.53 -19.22
N ARG A 228 -5.00 2.24 -20.33
CA ARG A 228 -5.86 1.73 -21.40
C ARG A 228 -5.29 0.47 -22.06
N GLU A 229 -3.98 0.43 -22.30
CA GLU A 229 -3.32 -0.74 -22.88
C GLU A 229 -3.38 -1.95 -21.95
N PHE A 230 -3.18 -1.75 -20.65
CA PHE A 230 -3.30 -2.81 -19.64
C PHE A 230 -4.73 -3.37 -19.57
N LEU A 231 -5.74 -2.50 -19.55
CA LEU A 231 -7.15 -2.90 -19.55
C LEU A 231 -7.53 -3.70 -20.80
N ARG A 232 -7.06 -3.27 -21.99
CA ARG A 232 -7.27 -4.00 -23.25
C ARG A 232 -6.66 -5.40 -23.23
N LYS A 233 -5.40 -5.53 -22.77
CA LYS A 233 -4.73 -6.84 -22.67
C LYS A 233 -5.45 -7.78 -21.71
N ARG A 234 -6.00 -7.26 -20.62
CA ARG A 234 -6.77 -8.06 -19.66
C ARG A 234 -8.09 -8.58 -20.25
N GLN A 235 -8.82 -7.76 -21.00
CA GLN A 235 -10.05 -8.19 -21.69
C GLN A 235 -9.79 -9.31 -22.72
N LEU A 236 -8.62 -9.34 -23.34
CA LEU A 236 -8.22 -10.39 -24.28
C LEU A 236 -7.77 -11.69 -23.61
N LEU A 237 -7.45 -11.68 -22.31
CA LEU A 237 -7.04 -12.86 -21.54
C LEU A 237 -8.23 -13.53 -20.83
N ASP A 238 -9.37 -12.84 -20.73
CA ASP A 238 -10.61 -13.33 -20.14
C ASP A 238 -11.54 -13.99 -21.21
N HIS A 239 -11.02 -14.26 -22.40
CA HIS A 239 -11.63 -15.01 -23.52
C HIS A 239 -10.75 -16.19 -23.92
#